data_AF-A0A959A4K2-F1
#
_entry.id   AF-A0A959A4K2-F1
#
_cell.length_a   1.000
_cell.length_b   1.000
_cell.length_c   1.000
_cell.angle_alpha   90.00
_cell.angle_beta   90.00
_cell.angle_gamma   90.00
#
_symmetry.space_group_name_H-M   'P 1'
#
loop_
_entity.id
_entity.type
_entity.pdbx_description
1 polymer ?
#
loop_
_entity_poly.entity_id
_entity_poly.type
_entity_poly.pdbx_seq_one_letter_code
_entity_poly.pdbx_strand_id
1 'polypeptide(L)'
;VLEHEIRVTQSINEIVDHCFTIKDFATFQFLQWYVTEQREEETLARRALELFDIIGEDGVGLWTIDQELGKLESFVQEGGEASQA
;
A
#
# COMPACT_ATOMS: atom_id res chain seq x y z
N VAL A 1 1.17 -8.74 -7.61
CA VAL A 1 1.52 -7.56 -6.80
C VAL A 1 0.60 -7.44 -5.60
N LEU A 2 -0.71 -7.15 -5.77
CA LEU A 2 -1.64 -7.01 -4.63
C LEU A 2 -1.62 -8.18 -3.64
N GLU A 3 -1.62 -9.43 -4.12
CA GLU A 3 -1.56 -10.60 -3.22
C GLU A 3 -0.25 -10.65 -2.40
N HIS A 4 0.84 -10.14 -2.95
CA HIS A 4 2.09 -10.00 -2.21
C HIS A 4 1.96 -8.94 -1.12
N GLU A 5 1.42 -7.77 -1.44
CA GLU A 5 1.19 -6.69 -0.46
C GLU A 5 0.28 -7.14 0.69
N ILE A 6 -0.81 -7.85 0.38
CA ILE A 6 -1.71 -8.40 1.41
C ILE A 6 -0.96 -9.34 2.37
N ARG A 7 -0.03 -10.17 1.87
CA ARG A 7 0.78 -11.04 2.73
C ARG A 7 1.75 -10.26 3.60
N VAL A 8 2.36 -9.19 3.08
CA VAL A 8 3.25 -8.32 3.87
C VAL A 8 2.45 -7.61 4.98
N THR A 9 1.28 -7.05 4.64
CA THR A 9 0.35 -6.46 5.61
C THR A 9 -0.02 -7.46 6.72
N GLN A 10 -0.32 -8.71 6.36
CA GLN A 10 -0.61 -9.77 7.34
C GLN A 10 0.58 -10.04 8.27
N SER A 11 1.79 -10.18 7.71
CA SER A 11 3.00 -10.40 8.51
C SER A 11 3.28 -9.25 9.48
N ILE A 12 3.06 -7.99 9.08
CA ILE A 12 3.24 -6.84 9.98
C ILE A 12 2.20 -6.87 11.10
N ASN A 13 0.93 -7.15 10.78
CA ASN A 13 -0.13 -7.25 11.76
C ASN A 13 0.13 -8.35 12.81
N GLU A 14 0.67 -9.50 12.39
CA GLU A 14 1.07 -10.58 13.30
C GLU A 14 2.15 -10.13 14.29
N ILE A 15 3.15 -9.38 13.82
CA ILE A 15 4.21 -8.85 14.70
C ILE A 15 3.63 -7.80 15.66
N VAL A 16 2.78 -6.90 15.16
CA VAL A 16 2.12 -5.87 15.98
C VAL A 16 1.27 -6.49 17.09
N ASP A 17 0.47 -7.52 16.77
CA ASP A 17 -0.32 -8.28 17.75
C ASP A 17 0.57 -8.98 18.78
N HIS A 18 1.69 -9.56 18.34
CA HIS A 18 2.65 -10.19 19.24
C HIS A 18 3.27 -9.17 20.22
N CYS A 19 3.69 -7.99 19.71
CA CYS A 19 4.21 -6.90 20.54
C CYS A 19 3.19 -6.46 21.59
N PHE A 20 1.92 -6.32 21.21
CA PHE A 20 0.85 -5.95 22.14
C PHE A 20 0.65 -7.01 23.23
N THR A 21 0.66 -8.29 22.85
CA THR A 21 0.50 -9.43 23.77
C THR A 21 1.61 -9.48 24.82
N ILE A 22 2.86 -9.26 24.43
CA ILE A 22 4.01 -9.27 25.35
C ILE A 22 4.25 -7.92 26.03
N LYS A 23 3.42 -6.91 25.75
CA LYS A 23 3.53 -5.53 26.24
C LYS A 23 4.85 -4.84 25.85
N ASP A 24 5.39 -5.16 24.67
CA ASP A 24 6.51 -4.44 24.08
C ASP A 24 5.98 -3.22 23.32
N PHE A 25 5.70 -2.16 24.09
CA PHE A 25 5.17 -0.92 23.54
C PHE A 25 6.20 -0.13 22.72
N ALA A 26 7.50 -0.35 22.95
CA ALA A 26 8.55 0.32 22.20
C ALA A 26 8.60 -0.20 20.76
N THR A 27 8.60 -1.53 20.59
CA THR A 27 8.56 -2.14 19.26
C THR A 27 7.21 -1.91 18.58
N PHE A 28 6.10 -1.94 19.32
CA PHE A 28 4.78 -1.58 18.79
C PHE A 28 4.78 -0.16 18.19
N GLN A 29 5.34 0.82 18.90
CA GLN A 29 5.44 2.21 18.43
C GLN A 29 6.33 2.32 17.19
N PHE A 30 7.46 1.60 17.16
CA PHE A 30 8.34 1.52 16.00
C PHE A 30 7.63 0.97 14.75
N LEU A 31 6.78 -0.04 14.91
CA LEU A 31 6.06 -0.68 13.81
C LEU A 31 4.90 0.16 13.25
N GLN A 32 4.44 1.21 13.96
CA GLN A 32 3.31 2.01 13.47
C GLN A 32 3.58 2.66 12.12
N TRP A 33 4.82 3.06 11.85
CA TRP A 33 5.18 3.60 10.54
C TRP A 33 4.96 2.56 9.43
N TYR A 34 5.39 1.32 9.66
CA TYR A 34 5.21 0.22 8.70
C TYR A 34 3.74 -0.14 8.48
N VAL A 35 2.90 -0.05 9.52
CA VAL A 35 1.45 -0.25 9.40
C VAL A 35 0.83 0.81 8.50
N THR A 36 1.19 2.08 8.71
CA THR A 36 0.72 3.18 7.86
C THR A 36 1.22 3.02 6.43
N GLU A 37 2.50 2.69 6.24
CA GLU A 37 3.10 2.52 4.92
C GLU A 37 2.41 1.39 4.13
N GLN A 38 2.20 0.21 4.74
CA GLN A 38 1.52 -0.90 4.05
C GLN A 38 0.08 -0.57 3.66
N ARG A 39 -0.60 0.31 4.40
CA ARG A 39 -1.95 0.75 4.03
C ARG A 39 -1.91 1.53 2.71
N GLU A 40 -0.90 2.37 2.51
CA GLU A 40 -0.71 3.12 1.27
C GLU A 40 -0.30 2.18 0.13
N GLU A 41 0.65 1.27 0.37
CA GLU A 41 1.10 0.28 -0.63
C GLU A 41 -0.02 -0.64 -1.11
N GLU A 42 -0.86 -1.14 -0.19
CA GLU A 42 -2.00 -1.96 -0.57
C GLU A 42 -3.05 -1.15 -1.34
N THR A 43 -3.27 0.11 -0.96
CA THR A 43 -4.18 1.02 -1.69
C THR A 43 -3.68 1.26 -3.11
N LEU A 44 -2.38 1.49 -3.28
CA LEU A 44 -1.73 1.64 -4.58
C LEU A 44 -1.89 0.38 -5.44
N ALA A 45 -1.60 -0.79 -4.87
CA ALA A 45 -1.72 -2.06 -5.58
C ALA A 45 -3.16 -2.38 -5.99
N ARG A 46 -4.16 -2.07 -5.14
CA ARG A 46 -5.59 -2.18 -5.49
C ARG A 46 -5.95 -1.22 -6.60
N ARG A 47 -5.53 0.03 -6.50
CA ARG A 47 -5.83 1.06 -7.49
C ARG A 47 -5.26 0.71 -8.86
N ALA A 48 -4.05 0.15 -8.90
CA ALA A 48 -3.44 -0.33 -10.13
C ALA A 48 -4.29 -1.40 -10.82
N LEU A 49 -4.86 -2.36 -10.06
CA LEU A 49 -5.75 -3.38 -10.61
C LEU A 49 -7.09 -2.81 -11.08
N GLU A 50 -7.68 -1.88 -10.32
CA GLU A 50 -8.94 -1.23 -10.70
C GLU A 50 -8.86 -0.52 -12.07
N LEU A 51 -7.67 -0.01 -12.46
CA LEU A 51 -7.50 0.60 -13.78
C LEU A 51 -7.74 -0.40 -14.91
N PHE A 52 -7.33 -1.66 -14.75
CA PHE A 52 -7.59 -2.71 -15.74
C PHE A 52 -9.08 -3.03 -15.81
N ASP A 53 -9.75 -3.12 -14.66
CA ASP A 53 -11.20 -3.41 -14.59
C ASP A 53 -12.06 -2.30 -15.21
N ILE A 54 -11.65 -1.03 -15.05
CA ILE A 54 -12.42 0.13 -15.51
C ILE A 54 -12.16 0.44 -16.98
N ILE A 55 -10.89 0.41 -17.41
CA ILE A 55 -10.51 0.83 -18.77
C ILE A 55 -10.68 -0.34 -19.75
N GLY A 56 -10.35 -1.56 -19.31
CA GLY A 56 -10.24 -2.72 -20.18
C GLY A 56 -8.95 -2.73 -21.01
N GLU A 57 -8.62 -3.90 -21.54
CA GLU A 57 -7.34 -4.16 -22.22
C GLU A 57 -7.41 -3.96 -23.75
N ASP A 58 -8.58 -3.65 -24.30
CA ASP A 58 -8.79 -3.58 -25.75
C ASP A 58 -8.40 -2.23 -26.37
N GLY A 59 -7.96 -2.27 -27.63
CA GLY A 59 -7.69 -1.07 -28.43
C GLY A 59 -6.61 -0.18 -27.81
N VAL A 60 -6.98 1.03 -27.42
CA VAL A 60 -6.08 2.00 -26.76
C VAL A 60 -6.01 1.82 -25.24
N GLY A 61 -6.78 0.89 -24.67
CA GLY A 61 -6.93 0.69 -23.22
C GLY A 61 -5.60 0.41 -22.51
N LEU A 62 -4.79 -0.50 -23.03
CA LEU A 62 -3.45 -0.81 -22.47
C LEU A 62 -2.52 0.41 -22.46
N TRP A 63 -2.55 1.24 -23.51
CA TRP A 63 -1.74 2.47 -23.54
C TRP A 63 -2.24 3.50 -22.52
N THR A 64 -3.55 3.63 -22.34
CA THR A 64 -4.12 4.51 -21.32
C THR A 64 -3.79 4.02 -19.90
N ILE A 65 -3.85 2.71 -19.65
CA ILE A 65 -3.46 2.11 -18.36
C ILE A 65 -2.00 2.44 -18.05
N ASP A 66 -1.08 2.27 -19.00
CA ASP A 66 0.34 2.61 -18.83
C ASP A 66 0.54 4.08 -18.41
N GLN A 67 -0.16 5.02 -19.06
CA GLN A 67 -0.11 6.44 -18.71
C GLN A 67 -0.68 6.75 -17.32
N GLU A 68 -1.76 6.08 -16.91
CA GLU A 68 -2.36 6.28 -15.59
C GLU A 68 -1.54 5.65 -14.46
N LEU A 69 -0.93 4.48 -14.70
CA LEU A 69 0.00 3.86 -13.74
C LEU A 69 1.18 4.79 -13.42
N GLY A 70 1.74 5.46 -14.43
CA GLY A 70 2.82 6.43 -14.22
C GLY A 70 2.42 7.65 -13.38
N LYS A 71 1.12 7.94 -13.23
CA LYS A 71 0.63 9.02 -12.35
C LYS A 71 0.40 8.55 -10.91
N LEU A 72 0.15 7.26 -10.70
CA LEU A 72 -0.13 6.73 -9.36
C LEU A 72 1.03 6.90 -8.38
N GLU A 73 2.29 6.78 -8.85
CA GLU A 73 3.47 6.99 -8.00
C GLU A 73 3.53 8.40 -7.41
N SER A 74 3.05 9.41 -8.14
CA SER A 74 3.07 10.81 -7.69
C SER A 74 2.10 11.09 -6.54
N PHE A 75 1.02 10.31 -6.41
CA PHE A 75 0.04 10.47 -5.33
C PHE A 75 0.55 9.98 -3.97
N VAL A 76 1.49 9.04 -3.93
CA VAL A 76 2.00 8.43 -2.70
C VAL A 76 2.98 9.38 -1.98
N GLN A 77 3.77 10.15 -2.73
CA GLN A 77 4.76 11.07 -2.18
C GLN A 77 4.15 12.22 -1.36
N GLU A 78 2.96 12.71 -1.72
CA GLU A 78 2.31 13.81 -0.97
C GLU A 78 1.70 13.34 0.36
N GLY A 79 1.33 12.06 0.50
CA GLY A 79 0.75 11.51 1.72
C GLY A 79 1.79 11.18 2.80
N GLY A 80 3.00 10.79 2.40
CA GLY A 80 4.08 10.37 3.30
C GLY A 80 4.71 11.50 4.11
N GLU A 81 4.83 12.72 3.54
CA GLU A 81 5.42 13.88 4.25
C GLU A 81 4.50 14.42 5.36
N ALA A 82 3.18 14.32 5.21
CA ALA A 82 2.23 14.84 6.19
C ALA A 82 2.16 14.00 7.48
N SER A 83 2.56 12.72 7.45
CA SER A 83 2.58 11.86 8.64
C SER A 83 3.87 11.99 9.47
N GLN A 84 4.87 12.73 8.99
CA GLN A 84 6.16 12.95 9.67
C GLN A 84 6.30 14.35 10.30
N ALA A 85 5.29 15.22 10.19
CA ALA A 85 5.23 16.55 10.79
C ALA A 85 4.32 16.59 12.03
#